data_AF-L5NFV2-F1
#
_entry.id   AF-L5NFV2-F1
#
_cell.length_a   1.000
_cell.length_b   1.000
_cell.length_c   1.000
_cell.angle_alpha   90.00
_cell.angle_beta   90.00
_cell.angle_gamma   90.00
#
_symmetry.space_group_name_H-M   'P 1'
#
loop_
_entity.id
_entity.type
_entity.pdbx_description
1 polymer ?
#
loop_
_entity_poly.entity_id
_entity_poly.type
_entity_poly.pdbx_seq_one_letter_code
_entity_poly.pdbx_strand_id
1 'polypeptide(L)'
;MSTYENAADLEFFNDCLNTLIKDLLYDDLGVTDYRWDQNSESDLQKSAWVASLLASSDKEEHQSKALAFAILAYIEKRGTDDEEMYERYLYIVLSRIGNLQTFNTVRREQADVSFEERLISSLDSALSLELSSDLQQHELGDGTVLSSFQKDILNALQAGKDIAISGPTSSGKSFILRKYIQRELESEDSFEAIYVVPTRALIAEVSEKLSSLN
;
A
#
# COMPACT_ATOMS: atom_id res chain seq x y z
N MET A 1 2.75 10.46 25.50
CA MET A 1 2.41 10.57 24.06
C MET A 1 3.51 9.88 23.29
N SER A 2 3.14 8.98 22.37
CA SER A 2 4.10 8.34 21.46
C SER A 2 4.62 9.37 20.46
N THR A 3 5.85 9.22 19.98
CA THR A 3 6.45 10.08 18.93
C THR A 3 5.53 10.24 17.72
N TYR A 4 4.76 9.19 17.40
CA TYR A 4 3.79 9.20 16.30
C TYR A 4 2.54 10.05 16.57
N GLU A 5 2.04 10.11 17.81
CA GLU A 5 0.89 10.98 18.16
C GLU A 5 1.26 12.44 17.94
N ASN A 6 2.42 12.84 18.48
CA ASN A 6 2.90 14.19 18.34
C ASN A 6 3.12 14.56 16.86
N ALA A 7 3.57 13.61 16.04
CA ALA A 7 3.74 13.80 14.60
C ALA A 7 2.40 13.93 13.87
N ALA A 8 1.39 13.15 14.26
CA ALA A 8 0.06 13.16 13.65
C ALA A 8 -0.73 14.45 13.97
N ASP A 9 -0.42 15.10 15.09
CA ASP A 9 -1.05 16.33 15.56
C ASP A 9 -0.30 17.61 15.14
N LEU A 10 0.77 17.50 14.35
CA LEU A 10 1.50 18.68 13.86
C LEU A 10 0.59 19.55 12.99
N GLU A 11 0.40 20.80 13.41
CA GLU A 11 -0.49 21.76 12.76
C GLU A 11 -0.12 21.97 11.29
N PHE A 12 1.16 22.22 10.99
CA PHE A 12 1.64 22.41 9.62
C PHE A 12 1.39 21.19 8.72
N PHE A 13 1.48 19.96 9.26
CA PHE A 13 1.25 18.75 8.48
C PHE A 13 -0.24 18.60 8.13
N ASN A 14 -1.11 18.80 9.13
CA ASN A 14 -2.55 18.73 8.91
C ASN A 14 -3.04 19.87 8.01
N ASP A 15 -2.48 21.06 8.12
CA ASP A 15 -2.78 22.19 7.23
C ASP A 15 -2.36 21.88 5.79
N CYS A 16 -1.14 21.37 5.60
CA CYS A 16 -0.65 20.99 4.28
C CYS A 16 -1.53 19.90 3.65
N LEU A 17 -1.86 18.85 4.39
CA LEU A 17 -2.77 17.78 3.95
C LEU A 17 -4.17 18.32 3.62
N ASN A 18 -4.71 19.22 4.44
CA ASN A 18 -6.02 19.84 4.19
C ASN A 18 -6.02 20.70 2.93
N THR A 19 -4.92 21.40 2.65
CA THR A 19 -4.75 22.17 1.40
C THR A 19 -4.78 21.22 0.19
N LEU A 20 -4.01 20.13 0.22
CA LEU A 20 -4.00 19.13 -0.86
C LEU A 20 -5.38 18.51 -1.11
N ILE A 21 -6.12 18.20 -0.04
CA ILE A 21 -7.49 17.67 -0.13
C ILE A 21 -8.41 18.70 -0.78
N LYS A 22 -8.30 19.97 -0.39
CA LYS A 22 -9.10 21.05 -0.99
C LYS A 22 -8.78 21.16 -2.47
N ASP A 23 -7.51 21.25 -2.84
CA ASP A 23 -7.07 21.39 -4.23
C ASP A 23 -7.69 20.30 -5.11
N LEU A 24 -7.62 19.03 -4.68
CA LEU A 24 -8.25 17.92 -5.40
C LEU A 24 -9.77 18.07 -5.53
N LEU A 25 -10.47 18.47 -4.45
CA LEU A 25 -11.92 18.64 -4.47
C LEU A 25 -12.36 19.77 -5.39
N TYR A 26 -11.62 20.88 -5.43
CA TYR A 26 -11.98 22.01 -6.28
C TYR A 26 -11.69 21.74 -7.75
N ASP A 27 -10.61 21.00 -8.05
CA ASP A 27 -10.34 20.49 -9.39
C ASP A 27 -11.48 19.60 -9.89
N ASP A 28 -11.97 18.67 -9.05
CA ASP A 28 -13.11 17.81 -9.38
C ASP A 28 -14.42 18.59 -9.60
N LEU A 29 -14.60 19.70 -8.86
CA LEU A 29 -15.73 20.62 -9.01
C LEU A 29 -15.58 21.61 -10.18
N GLY A 30 -14.44 21.62 -10.88
CA GLY A 30 -14.17 22.52 -12.00
C GLY A 30 -14.04 24.00 -11.60
N VAL A 31 -13.68 24.28 -10.35
CA VAL A 31 -13.54 25.65 -9.84
C VAL A 31 -12.11 26.15 -10.06
N THR A 32 -11.90 26.93 -11.12
CA THR A 32 -10.56 27.41 -11.51
C THR A 32 -10.15 28.76 -10.88
N ASP A 33 -11.04 29.40 -10.13
CA ASP A 33 -10.92 30.83 -9.74
C ASP A 33 -10.58 31.03 -8.26
N TYR A 34 -9.88 30.08 -7.64
CA TYR A 34 -9.56 30.10 -6.21
C TYR A 34 -8.07 29.83 -5.94
N ARG A 35 -7.45 30.67 -5.11
CA ARG A 35 -6.06 30.52 -4.63
C ARG A 35 -6.08 30.52 -3.10
N TRP A 36 -6.04 29.35 -2.47
CA TRP A 36 -5.60 29.27 -1.07
C TRP A 36 -4.10 29.56 -1.01
N ASP A 37 -3.58 29.81 0.19
CA ASP A 37 -2.14 29.83 0.43
C ASP A 37 -1.56 28.50 -0.08
N GLN A 38 -0.90 28.56 -1.23
CA GLN A 38 -0.23 27.40 -1.81
C GLN A 38 0.74 26.85 -0.78
N ASN A 39 0.75 25.52 -0.62
CA ASN A 39 1.76 24.88 0.20
C ASN A 39 3.13 25.33 -0.30
N SER A 40 3.94 25.92 0.59
CA SER A 40 5.30 26.22 0.20
C SER A 40 6.02 24.90 -0.09
N GLU A 41 6.94 24.90 -1.06
CA GLU A 41 7.76 23.72 -1.37
C GLU A 41 8.43 23.17 -0.10
N SER A 42 8.81 24.06 0.82
CA SER A 42 9.38 23.70 2.11
C SER A 42 8.39 22.98 3.03
N ASP A 43 7.12 23.35 3.03
CA ASP A 43 6.10 22.75 3.89
C ASP A 43 5.61 21.42 3.33
N LEU A 44 5.56 21.28 2.00
CA LEU A 44 5.29 20.01 1.35
C LEU A 44 6.38 18.98 1.68
N GLN A 45 7.66 19.37 1.59
CA GLN A 45 8.78 18.51 1.95
C GLN A 45 8.79 18.14 3.45
N LYS A 46 8.56 19.10 4.35
CA LYS A 46 8.44 18.81 5.79
C LYS A 46 7.30 17.84 6.07
N SER A 47 6.16 18.03 5.40
CA SER A 47 4.98 17.17 5.53
C SER A 47 5.24 15.77 4.98
N ALA A 48 6.03 15.66 3.91
CA ALA A 48 6.48 14.37 3.38
C ALA A 48 7.31 13.58 4.41
N TRP A 49 8.22 14.25 5.13
CA TRP A 49 8.95 13.62 6.24
C TRP A 49 8.05 13.14 7.37
N VAL A 50 7.05 13.94 7.76
CA VAL A 50 6.08 13.57 8.79
C VAL A 50 5.24 12.36 8.35
N ALA A 51 4.70 12.38 7.14
CA ALA A 51 3.95 11.24 6.62
C ALA A 51 4.81 9.98 6.46
N SER A 52 6.09 10.11 6.09
CA SER A 52 7.05 9.00 6.06
C SER A 52 7.22 8.36 7.44
N LEU A 53 7.28 9.18 8.49
CA LEU A 53 7.34 8.71 9.88
C LEU A 53 6.02 8.04 10.31
N LEU A 54 4.87 8.65 9.99
CA LEU A 54 3.55 8.11 10.33
C LEU A 54 3.25 6.78 9.64
N ALA A 55 3.82 6.54 8.45
CA ALA A 55 3.70 5.28 7.72
C ALA A 55 4.26 4.08 8.51
N SER A 56 5.26 4.31 9.37
CA SER A 56 5.87 3.29 10.24
C SER A 56 5.13 3.10 11.58
N SER A 57 4.00 3.76 11.79
CA SER A 57 3.23 3.64 13.02
C SER A 57 2.31 2.43 13.00
N ASP A 58 2.11 1.78 14.16
CA ASP A 58 1.17 0.64 14.31
C ASP A 58 -0.31 1.07 14.30
N LYS A 59 -0.61 2.37 14.27
CA LYS A 59 -1.98 2.88 14.26
C LYS A 59 -2.49 3.11 12.84
N GLU A 60 -3.64 2.52 12.53
CA GLU A 60 -4.32 2.65 11.24
C GLU A 60 -4.64 4.10 10.88
N GLU A 61 -4.97 4.96 11.86
CA GLU A 61 -5.22 6.39 11.65
C GLU A 61 -3.98 7.11 11.11
N HIS A 62 -2.80 6.81 11.67
CA HIS A 62 -1.54 7.42 11.24
C HIS A 62 -1.13 6.96 9.84
N GLN A 63 -1.25 5.65 9.58
CA GLN A 63 -0.99 5.07 8.26
C GLN A 63 -1.93 5.66 7.20
N SER A 64 -3.21 5.85 7.55
CA SER A 64 -4.20 6.45 6.65
C SER A 64 -3.86 7.89 6.30
N LYS A 65 -3.45 8.71 7.28
CA LYS A 65 -2.98 10.08 7.03
C LYS A 65 -1.72 10.11 6.14
N ALA A 66 -0.75 9.23 6.42
CA ALA A 66 0.47 9.10 5.63
C ALA A 66 0.18 8.75 4.17
N LEU A 67 -0.70 7.76 3.96
CA LEU A 67 -1.10 7.32 2.62
C LEU A 67 -1.84 8.42 1.86
N ALA A 68 -2.80 9.08 2.50
CA ALA A 68 -3.55 10.18 1.90
C ALA A 68 -2.60 11.30 1.44
N PHE A 69 -1.67 11.70 2.30
CA PHE A 69 -0.65 12.70 1.96
C PHE A 69 0.19 12.26 0.75
N ALA A 70 0.72 11.04 0.76
CA ALA A 70 1.59 10.56 -0.31
C ALA A 70 0.90 10.49 -1.68
N ILE A 71 -0.36 10.06 -1.72
CA ILE A 71 -1.15 10.02 -2.96
C ILE A 71 -1.41 11.44 -3.47
N LEU A 72 -1.85 12.34 -2.58
CA LEU A 72 -2.20 13.70 -2.97
C LEU A 72 -0.98 14.50 -3.43
N ALA A 73 0.15 14.37 -2.72
CA ALA A 73 1.40 15.01 -3.12
C ALA A 73 1.92 14.49 -4.47
N TYR A 74 1.76 13.19 -4.76
CA TYR A 74 2.07 12.65 -6.08
C TYR A 74 1.16 13.21 -7.18
N ILE A 75 -0.15 13.33 -6.92
CA ILE A 75 -1.10 13.93 -7.88
C ILE A 75 -0.75 15.39 -8.16
N GLU A 76 -0.47 16.19 -7.12
CA GLU A 76 -0.09 17.59 -7.24
C GLU A 76 1.19 17.77 -8.08
N LYS A 77 2.17 16.90 -7.87
CA LYS A 77 3.49 16.98 -8.53
C LYS A 77 3.56 16.28 -9.88
N ARG A 78 2.47 15.65 -10.32
CA ARG A 78 2.40 14.95 -11.59
C ARG A 78 2.61 15.93 -12.76
N GLY A 79 3.52 15.62 -13.67
CA GLY A 79 3.87 16.47 -14.80
C GLY A 79 4.79 17.64 -14.46
N THR A 80 5.36 17.69 -13.25
CA THR A 80 6.41 18.64 -12.86
C THR A 80 7.78 17.96 -12.83
N ASP A 81 8.87 18.74 -12.72
CA ASP A 81 10.24 18.21 -12.60
C ASP A 81 10.43 17.30 -11.36
N ASP A 82 9.55 17.41 -10.36
CA ASP A 82 9.59 16.64 -9.11
C ASP A 82 8.76 15.34 -9.17
N GLU A 83 8.07 15.03 -10.28
CA GLU A 83 7.18 13.87 -10.39
C GLU A 83 7.86 12.57 -9.95
N GLU A 84 9.09 12.34 -10.44
CA GLU A 84 9.84 11.11 -10.13
C GLU A 84 10.13 11.01 -8.63
N MET A 85 10.48 12.13 -7.97
CA MET A 85 10.76 12.16 -6.54
C MET A 85 9.52 11.77 -5.70
N TYR A 86 8.37 12.37 -6.02
CA TYR A 86 7.12 12.11 -5.30
C TYR A 86 6.52 10.74 -5.64
N GLU A 87 6.82 10.20 -6.82
CA GLU A 87 6.55 8.81 -7.16
C GLU A 87 7.37 7.84 -6.29
N ARG A 88 8.68 8.09 -6.11
CA ARG A 88 9.52 7.27 -5.20
C ARG A 88 9.02 7.37 -3.77
N TYR A 89 8.64 8.57 -3.35
CA TYR A 89 8.09 8.82 -2.03
C TYR A 89 6.80 8.02 -1.76
N LEU A 90 5.87 8.03 -2.73
CA LEU A 90 4.64 7.25 -2.66
C LEU A 90 4.92 5.75 -2.51
N TYR A 91 5.90 5.23 -3.26
CA TYR A 91 6.32 3.83 -3.13
C TYR A 91 6.84 3.51 -1.73
N ILE A 92 7.68 4.36 -1.15
CA ILE A 92 8.23 4.18 0.21
C ILE A 92 7.10 4.14 1.26
N VAL A 93 6.13 5.06 1.16
CA VAL A 93 4.99 5.10 2.09
C VAL A 93 4.13 3.86 1.96
N LEU A 94 3.84 3.40 0.73
CA LEU A 94 3.09 2.17 0.47
C LEU A 94 3.81 0.92 0.96
N SER A 95 5.15 0.88 0.85
CA SER A 95 6.00 -0.17 1.39
C SER A 95 5.85 -0.30 2.91
N ARG A 96 6.02 0.82 3.62
CA ARG A 96 5.95 0.87 5.09
C ARG A 96 4.58 0.50 5.65
N ILE A 97 3.52 0.89 4.97
CA ILE A 97 2.14 0.55 5.37
C ILE A 97 1.82 -0.92 5.06
N GLY A 98 2.64 -1.61 4.26
CA GLY A 98 2.34 -2.96 3.79
C GLY A 98 1.20 -2.97 2.77
N ASN A 99 1.03 -1.90 1.99
CA ASN A 99 -0.03 -1.80 0.98
C ASN A 99 0.52 -1.83 -0.46
N LEU A 100 1.72 -2.38 -0.66
CA LEU A 100 2.42 -2.52 -1.95
C LEU A 100 1.55 -3.13 -3.07
N GLN A 101 0.65 -4.05 -2.70
CA GLN A 101 -0.30 -4.68 -3.63
C GLN A 101 -1.25 -3.67 -4.31
N THR A 102 -1.58 -2.56 -3.63
CA THR A 102 -2.41 -1.47 -4.20
C THR A 102 -1.62 -0.72 -5.27
N PHE A 103 -0.30 -0.51 -5.08
CA PHE A 103 0.56 0.12 -6.09
C PHE A 103 0.64 -0.70 -7.38
N ASN A 104 0.86 -2.01 -7.25
CA ASN A 104 0.96 -2.93 -8.39
C ASN A 104 -0.36 -3.07 -9.16
N THR A 105 -1.49 -2.76 -8.51
CA THR A 105 -2.81 -2.76 -9.16
C THR A 105 -3.09 -1.44 -9.88
N VAL A 106 -2.64 -0.30 -9.33
CA VAL A 106 -2.83 1.03 -9.94
C VAL A 106 -1.99 1.24 -11.20
N ARG A 107 -0.90 0.48 -11.39
CA ARG A 107 0.00 0.62 -12.55
C ARG A 107 0.06 -0.56 -13.51
N ARG A 108 -1.00 -1.37 -13.58
CA ARG A 108 -1.13 -2.51 -14.50
C ARG A 108 -1.33 -2.12 -15.97
N GLU A 109 -0.70 -1.03 -16.41
CA GLU A 109 -0.52 -0.76 -17.84
C GLU A 109 0.95 -0.72 -18.29
N GLN A 110 1.98 -0.39 -17.49
CA GLN A 110 3.37 -0.29 -18.02
C GLN A 110 4.56 -0.45 -17.04
N ALA A 111 4.45 -1.06 -15.86
CA ALA A 111 5.63 -1.24 -14.98
C ALA A 111 6.26 -2.64 -15.09
N ASP A 112 7.35 -2.72 -15.86
CA ASP A 112 8.34 -3.79 -15.84
C ASP A 112 9.03 -3.89 -14.46
N VAL A 113 9.46 -5.09 -14.08
CA VAL A 113 10.42 -5.38 -12.99
C VAL A 113 11.62 -4.41 -12.98
N SER A 114 11.94 -3.86 -14.16
CA SER A 114 12.99 -2.85 -14.36
C SER A 114 12.78 -1.50 -13.63
N PHE A 115 11.57 -1.14 -13.23
CA PHE A 115 11.34 0.12 -12.49
C PHE A 115 11.72 -0.04 -11.01
N GLU A 116 11.33 -1.14 -10.38
CA GLU A 116 11.64 -1.43 -8.98
C GLU A 116 13.14 -1.57 -8.78
N GLU A 117 13.82 -2.29 -9.68
CA GLU A 117 15.29 -2.40 -9.68
C GLU A 117 15.98 -1.03 -9.82
N ARG A 118 15.46 -0.17 -10.72
CA ARG A 118 15.97 1.20 -10.88
C ARG A 118 15.72 2.04 -9.64
N LEU A 119 14.53 1.93 -9.04
CA LEU A 119 14.17 2.64 -7.82
C LEU A 119 15.11 2.26 -6.67
N ILE A 120 15.24 0.96 -6.39
CA ILE A 120 16.13 0.41 -5.36
C ILE A 120 17.57 0.87 -5.62
N SER A 121 18.03 0.83 -6.87
CA SER A 121 19.39 1.27 -7.23
C SER A 121 19.63 2.78 -7.06
N SER A 122 18.57 3.58 -7.08
CA SER A 122 18.61 5.04 -6.99
C SER A 122 18.46 5.60 -5.58
N LEU A 123 18.01 4.78 -4.62
CA LEU A 123 17.90 5.16 -3.21
C LEU A 123 19.27 5.10 -2.51
N ASP A 124 19.39 5.78 -1.36
CA ASP A 124 20.58 5.64 -0.53
C ASP A 124 20.74 4.18 -0.07
N SER A 125 21.97 3.70 -0.05
CA SER A 125 22.36 2.31 0.23
C SER A 125 21.67 1.68 1.44
N ALA A 126 21.45 2.45 2.51
CA ALA A 126 20.76 1.96 3.70
C ALA A 126 19.27 1.72 3.46
N LEU A 127 18.59 2.66 2.78
CA LEU A 127 17.18 2.55 2.44
C LEU A 127 16.96 1.53 1.31
N SER A 128 17.86 1.47 0.33
CA SER A 128 17.86 0.42 -0.69
C SER A 128 17.95 -0.96 -0.07
N LEU A 129 18.81 -1.14 0.93
CA LEU A 129 18.96 -2.41 1.64
C LEU A 129 17.72 -2.73 2.47
N GLU A 130 17.17 -1.76 3.19
CA GLU A 130 15.91 -1.88 3.93
C GLU A 130 14.77 -2.32 3.00
N LEU A 131 14.54 -1.57 1.92
CA LEU A 131 13.50 -1.89 0.92
C LEU A 131 13.74 -3.26 0.27
N SER A 132 14.97 -3.55 -0.16
CA SER A 132 15.29 -4.84 -0.78
C SER A 132 15.07 -5.99 0.20
N SER A 133 15.41 -5.79 1.47
CA SER A 133 15.25 -6.81 2.50
C SER A 133 13.78 -7.00 2.89
N ASP A 134 13.01 -5.93 2.94
CA ASP A 134 11.58 -6.00 3.18
C ASP A 134 10.89 -6.64 1.97
N LEU A 135 11.18 -6.22 0.75
CA LEU A 135 10.62 -6.83 -0.46
C LEU A 135 10.98 -8.32 -0.55
N GLN A 136 12.24 -8.71 -0.37
CA GLN A 136 12.63 -10.13 -0.34
C GLN A 136 11.96 -10.91 0.78
N GLN A 137 11.75 -10.30 1.95
CA GLN A 137 10.98 -10.95 3.00
C GLN A 137 9.52 -11.18 2.60
N HIS A 138 9.00 -10.33 1.74
CA HIS A 138 7.59 -10.30 1.39
C HIS A 138 7.28 -10.97 0.04
N GLU A 139 8.27 -11.22 -0.81
CA GLU A 139 8.14 -11.90 -2.11
C GLU A 139 7.92 -13.41 -1.96
N LEU A 140 6.89 -13.93 -2.63
CA LEU A 140 6.79 -15.35 -2.95
C LEU A 140 7.71 -15.66 -4.13
N GLY A 141 8.14 -16.93 -4.24
CA GLY A 141 9.00 -17.41 -5.33
C GLY A 141 8.43 -17.27 -6.75
N ASP A 142 7.21 -16.75 -6.91
CA ASP A 142 6.57 -16.38 -8.17
C ASP A 142 6.63 -14.86 -8.48
N GLY A 143 7.34 -14.07 -7.67
CA GLY A 143 7.44 -12.61 -7.78
C GLY A 143 6.32 -11.82 -7.11
N THR A 144 5.41 -12.47 -6.36
CA THR A 144 4.32 -11.78 -5.67
C THR A 144 4.79 -11.17 -4.34
N VAL A 145 4.81 -9.84 -4.22
CA VAL A 145 5.20 -9.10 -2.98
C VAL A 145 4.03 -9.00 -1.97
N LEU A 146 3.99 -9.80 -0.92
CA LEU A 146 2.96 -9.75 0.12
C LEU A 146 3.15 -8.61 1.13
N SER A 147 2.09 -8.21 1.84
CA SER A 147 2.28 -7.39 3.04
C SER A 147 2.76 -8.22 4.24
N SER A 148 3.29 -7.57 5.28
CA SER A 148 3.60 -8.23 6.56
C SER A 148 2.39 -8.96 7.13
N PHE A 149 1.23 -8.30 7.11
CA PHE A 149 -0.05 -8.90 7.49
C PHE A 149 -0.43 -10.14 6.65
N GLN A 150 -0.25 -10.09 5.33
CA GLN A 150 -0.54 -11.23 4.44
C GLN A 150 0.45 -12.39 4.66
N LYS A 151 1.72 -12.08 4.92
CA LYS A 151 2.75 -13.07 5.21
C LYS A 151 2.49 -13.77 6.54
N ASP A 152 2.07 -13.04 7.58
CA ASP A 152 1.72 -13.62 8.87
C ASP A 152 0.54 -14.58 8.77
N ILE A 153 -0.48 -14.22 7.97
CA ILE A 153 -1.59 -15.12 7.65
C ILE A 153 -1.09 -16.37 6.96
N LEU A 154 -0.27 -16.22 5.90
CA LEU A 154 0.23 -17.36 5.13
C LEU A 154 1.10 -18.28 5.98
N ASN A 155 2.01 -17.73 6.78
CA ASN A 155 2.87 -18.50 7.69
C ASN A 155 2.04 -19.27 8.72
N ALA A 156 0.98 -18.65 9.26
CA ALA A 156 0.13 -19.31 10.23
C ALA A 156 -0.71 -20.43 9.61
N LEU A 157 -1.21 -20.24 8.38
CA LEU A 157 -1.89 -21.28 7.60
C LEU A 157 -0.94 -22.45 7.28
N GLN A 158 0.28 -22.16 6.83
CA GLN A 158 1.31 -23.17 6.54
C GLN A 158 1.76 -23.94 7.79
N ALA A 159 1.74 -23.29 8.96
CA ALA A 159 2.01 -23.95 10.24
C ALA A 159 0.84 -24.83 10.73
N GLY A 160 -0.26 -24.93 9.96
CA GLY A 160 -1.45 -25.71 10.30
C GLY A 160 -2.22 -25.14 11.50
N LYS A 161 -2.12 -23.83 11.76
CA LYS A 161 -2.79 -23.19 12.89
C LYS A 161 -4.19 -22.74 12.53
N ASP A 162 -5.13 -22.91 13.45
CA ASP A 162 -6.43 -22.25 13.39
C ASP A 162 -6.25 -20.75 13.65
N ILE A 163 -6.62 -19.93 12.66
CA ILE A 163 -6.45 -18.48 12.72
C ILE A 163 -7.77 -17.73 12.60
N ALA A 164 -7.94 -16.71 13.43
CA ALA A 164 -8.99 -15.71 13.29
C ALA A 164 -8.36 -14.41 12.79
N ILE A 165 -8.71 -13.99 11.58
CA ILE A 165 -8.12 -12.83 10.91
C ILE A 165 -9.08 -11.64 11.04
N SER A 166 -8.66 -10.58 11.73
CA SER A 166 -9.33 -9.28 11.73
C SER A 166 -8.49 -8.27 10.93
N GLY A 167 -9.14 -7.44 10.12
CA GLY A 167 -8.47 -6.37 9.36
C GLY A 167 -9.42 -5.67 8.38
N PRO A 168 -9.11 -4.47 7.87
CA PRO A 168 -9.97 -3.69 6.98
C PRO A 168 -10.24 -4.40 5.65
N THR A 169 -11.42 -4.24 5.05
CA THR A 169 -11.89 -5.01 3.87
C THR A 169 -10.93 -4.93 2.66
N SER A 170 -10.09 -3.90 2.59
CA SER A 170 -9.07 -3.65 1.57
C SER A 170 -7.74 -4.40 1.76
N SER A 171 -7.47 -5.07 2.89
CA SER A 171 -6.16 -5.72 3.15
C SER A 171 -5.86 -6.95 2.28
N GLY A 172 -6.74 -7.33 1.35
CA GLY A 172 -6.51 -8.48 0.47
C GLY A 172 -6.68 -9.86 1.13
N LYS A 173 -7.46 -9.99 2.21
CA LYS A 173 -7.69 -11.27 2.93
C LYS A 173 -8.18 -12.40 2.01
N SER A 174 -9.11 -12.12 1.12
CA SER A 174 -9.59 -13.13 0.15
C SER A 174 -8.52 -13.50 -0.88
N PHE A 175 -7.57 -12.61 -1.19
CA PHE A 175 -6.46 -12.91 -2.09
C PHE A 175 -5.48 -13.89 -1.43
N ILE A 176 -5.06 -13.63 -0.19
CA ILE A 176 -4.08 -14.50 0.49
C ILE A 176 -4.64 -15.91 0.74
N LEU A 177 -5.92 -16.03 1.10
CA LEU A 177 -6.58 -17.34 1.24
C LEU A 177 -6.61 -18.11 -0.09
N ARG A 178 -6.86 -17.43 -1.21
CA ARG A 178 -6.83 -18.05 -2.55
C ARG A 178 -5.43 -18.50 -2.94
N LYS A 179 -4.41 -17.68 -2.67
CA LYS A 179 -3.00 -18.05 -2.89
C LYS A 179 -2.58 -19.26 -2.07
N TYR A 180 -3.03 -19.34 -0.82
CA TYR A 180 -2.81 -20.52 0.01
C TYR A 180 -3.46 -21.77 -0.60
N ILE A 181 -4.75 -21.71 -0.96
CA ILE A 181 -5.47 -22.82 -1.60
C ILE A 181 -4.79 -23.24 -2.92
N GLN A 182 -4.39 -22.29 -3.75
CA GLN A 182 -3.68 -22.56 -5.01
C GLN A 182 -2.36 -23.30 -4.74
N ARG A 183 -1.59 -22.84 -3.74
CA ARG A 183 -0.31 -23.45 -3.39
C ARG A 183 -0.48 -24.89 -2.91
N GLU A 184 -1.48 -25.15 -2.06
CA GLU A 184 -1.77 -26.50 -1.57
C GLU A 184 -2.26 -27.43 -2.69
N LEU A 185 -3.04 -26.90 -3.65
CA LEU A 185 -3.42 -27.62 -4.88
C LEU A 185 -2.21 -28.00 -5.74
N GLU A 186 -1.18 -27.16 -5.78
CA GLU A 186 0.05 -27.39 -6.55
C GLU A 186 1.04 -28.33 -5.82
N SER A 187 1.02 -28.37 -4.49
CA SER A 187 2.00 -29.12 -3.69
C SER A 187 1.56 -30.52 -3.27
N GLU A 188 0.26 -30.74 -3.09
CA GLU A 188 -0.29 -32.01 -2.59
C GLU A 188 -0.97 -32.80 -3.72
N ASP A 189 -0.75 -34.12 -3.78
CA ASP A 189 -1.42 -35.01 -4.74
C ASP A 189 -2.95 -35.04 -4.57
N SER A 190 -3.44 -34.68 -3.36
CA SER A 190 -4.86 -34.55 -3.07
C SER A 190 -5.11 -33.48 -2.01
N PHE A 191 -5.84 -32.43 -2.38
CA PHE A 191 -6.23 -31.33 -1.49
C PHE A 191 -7.73 -31.07 -1.58
N GLU A 192 -8.40 -30.95 -0.43
CA GLU A 192 -9.82 -30.58 -0.34
C GLU A 192 -9.97 -29.38 0.62
N ALA A 193 -10.64 -28.32 0.15
CA ALA A 193 -10.91 -27.13 0.94
C ALA A 193 -12.38 -26.74 0.91
N ILE A 194 -12.91 -26.33 2.06
CA ILE A 194 -14.27 -25.80 2.19
C ILE A 194 -14.19 -24.29 2.41
N TYR A 195 -14.62 -23.52 1.41
CA TYR A 195 -14.68 -22.06 1.48
C TYR A 195 -16.12 -21.60 1.77
N VAL A 196 -16.39 -21.18 3.01
CA VAL A 196 -17.73 -20.73 3.43
C VAL A 196 -17.86 -19.21 3.27
N VAL A 197 -18.91 -18.76 2.58
CA VAL A 197 -19.24 -17.34 2.38
C VAL A 197 -20.63 -17.00 2.92
N PRO A 198 -20.86 -15.75 3.37
CA PRO A 198 -22.13 -15.36 4.01
C PRO A 198 -23.28 -15.16 3.02
N THR A 199 -23.03 -14.90 1.73
CA THR A 199 -24.08 -14.59 0.74
C THR A 199 -23.89 -15.35 -0.57
N ARG A 200 -24.99 -15.56 -1.30
CA ARG A 200 -24.97 -16.21 -2.62
C ARG A 200 -24.21 -15.42 -3.69
N ALA A 201 -24.18 -14.09 -3.59
CA ALA A 201 -23.42 -13.25 -4.53
C ALA A 201 -21.91 -13.52 -4.42
N LEU A 202 -21.40 -13.68 -3.18
CA LEU A 202 -20.00 -14.03 -2.93
C LEU A 202 -19.66 -15.46 -3.40
N ILE A 203 -20.63 -16.39 -3.42
CA ILE A 203 -20.39 -17.74 -3.97
C ILE A 203 -20.03 -17.64 -5.46
N ALA A 204 -20.79 -16.87 -6.23
CA ALA A 204 -20.54 -16.73 -7.67
C ALA A 204 -19.17 -16.09 -7.94
N GLU A 205 -18.85 -15.01 -7.23
CA GLU A 205 -17.58 -14.30 -7.38
C GLU A 205 -16.36 -15.17 -7.01
N VAL A 206 -16.44 -15.88 -5.87
CA VAL A 206 -15.35 -16.74 -5.41
C VAL A 206 -15.22 -17.98 -6.31
N SER A 207 -16.35 -18.57 -6.74
CA SER A 207 -16.34 -19.74 -7.63
C SER A 207 -15.71 -19.41 -8.97
N GLU A 208 -16.01 -18.26 -9.57
CA GLU A 208 -15.40 -17.83 -10.83
C GLU A 208 -13.88 -17.66 -10.65
N LYS A 209 -13.45 -16.97 -9.59
CA LYS A 209 -12.04 -16.73 -9.27
C LYS A 209 -11.24 -17.96 -8.86
N LEU A 210 -11.87 -18.98 -8.29
CA LEU A 210 -11.23 -20.26 -7.95
C LEU A 210 -11.20 -21.21 -9.15
N SER A 211 -12.24 -21.21 -9.99
CA SER A 211 -12.29 -22.06 -11.18
C SER A 211 -11.18 -21.75 -12.19
N SER A 212 -10.68 -20.52 -12.20
CA SER A 212 -9.55 -20.08 -13.03
C SER A 212 -8.17 -20.43 -12.47
N LEU A 213 -8.09 -21.12 -11.32
CA LEU A 213 -6.82 -21.55 -10.72
C LEU A 213 -6.35 -22.94 -11.20
N ASN A 214 -7.17 -23.64 -12.00
CA ASN A 214 -6.84 -24.89 -12.67
C ASN A 214 -6.55 -24.67 -14.16
#